data_AF-A0A1F7AVG0-F1
#
_entry.id   AF-A0A1F7AVG0-F1
#
_cell.length_a   1.000
_cell.length_b   1.000
_cell.length_c   1.000
_cell.angle_alpha   90.00
_cell.angle_beta   90.00
_cell.angle_gamma   90.00
#
_symmetry.space_group_name_H-M   'P 1'
#
loop_
_entity.id
_entity.type
_entity.pdbx_description
1 polymer ?
#
loop_
_entity_poly.entity_id
_entity_poly.type
_entity_poly.pdbx_seq_one_letter_code
_entity_poly.pdbx_strand_id
1 'polypeptide(L)'
;MKIKITKNIRLTLAFVMMAVFINWQIISAYTAPSASKYSTSYYSSVYDAVVAYHSTLNDLMNDKIEILITADEEDLLFDSETCDDEFNISTYCLAESMVKEYIEFKSGLEDHSLYAIDAEDSNSEILLVDMSAKAEARSRIISLEQENAIKILDMSLAAYNELQIALPMHNSYLDTLDVLKDYDSELIDLREDVAEWEADFIDVSTTDCK
;
A
#
# COMPACT_ATOMS: atom_id res chain seq x y z
N MET A 1 -19.44 14.76 -62.88
CA MET A 1 -18.20 15.39 -62.42
C MET A 1 -17.31 14.31 -61.80
N LYS A 2 -16.36 13.75 -62.57
CA LYS A 2 -15.46 12.67 -62.12
C LYS A 2 -14.16 13.31 -61.62
N ILE A 3 -13.95 13.30 -60.30
CA ILE A 3 -12.72 13.81 -59.70
C ILE A 3 -11.59 12.82 -60.04
N LYS A 4 -10.59 13.27 -60.81
CA LYS A 4 -9.43 12.47 -61.21
C LYS A 4 -8.45 12.36 -60.03
N ILE A 5 -8.66 11.37 -59.15
CA ILE A 5 -7.85 11.14 -57.95
C ILE A 5 -6.38 10.76 -58.28
N THR A 6 -6.09 10.28 -59.48
CA THR A 6 -4.78 9.71 -59.84
C THR A 6 -3.69 10.74 -60.21
N LYS A 7 -4.02 12.02 -60.42
CA LYS A 7 -3.00 13.03 -60.81
C LYS A 7 -2.23 13.64 -59.64
N ASN A 8 -2.74 13.48 -58.40
CA ASN A 8 -2.23 14.20 -57.23
C ASN A 8 -1.73 13.26 -56.12
N ILE A 9 -1.41 12.00 -56.43
CA ILE A 9 -0.89 11.03 -55.44
C ILE A 9 0.36 11.54 -54.71
N ARG A 10 1.25 12.25 -55.42
CA ARG A 10 2.45 12.86 -54.81
C ARG A 10 2.09 13.99 -53.85
N LEU A 11 1.04 14.76 -54.15
CA LEU A 11 0.57 15.85 -53.30
C LEU A 11 -0.13 15.31 -52.06
N THR A 12 -0.97 14.27 -52.20
CA THR A 12 -1.63 13.62 -51.06
C THR A 12 -0.62 12.92 -50.16
N LEU A 13 0.41 12.26 -50.72
CA LEU A 13 1.45 11.59 -49.93
C LEU A 13 2.36 12.58 -49.20
N ALA A 14 2.63 13.75 -49.80
CA ALA A 14 3.30 14.86 -49.12
C ALA A 14 2.45 15.45 -47.99
N PHE A 15 1.13 15.60 -48.18
CA PHE A 15 0.22 16.03 -47.12
C PHE A 15 0.11 15.01 -45.98
N VAL A 16 0.10 13.71 -46.29
CA VAL A 16 0.12 12.64 -45.28
C VAL A 16 1.45 12.61 -44.53
N MET A 17 2.59 12.72 -45.22
CA MET A 17 3.90 12.79 -44.55
C MET A 17 4.05 14.07 -43.72
N MET A 18 3.56 15.21 -44.20
CA MET A 18 3.54 16.46 -43.44
C MET A 18 2.61 16.36 -42.22
N ALA A 19 1.45 15.71 -42.34
CA ALA A 19 0.57 15.44 -41.20
C ALA A 19 1.23 14.50 -40.19
N VAL A 20 1.96 13.46 -40.63
CA VAL A 20 2.73 12.57 -39.74
C VAL A 20 3.87 13.33 -39.06
N PHE A 21 4.60 14.18 -39.78
CA PHE A 21 5.74 14.94 -39.24
C PHE A 21 5.28 16.05 -38.26
N ILE A 22 4.18 16.74 -38.58
CA ILE A 22 3.57 17.74 -37.70
C ILE A 22 2.98 17.08 -36.46
N ASN A 23 2.29 15.93 -36.58
CA ASN A 23 1.81 15.20 -35.41
C ASN A 23 2.96 14.62 -34.57
N TRP A 24 4.06 14.14 -35.18
CA TRP A 24 5.25 13.70 -34.45
C TRP A 24 5.83 14.83 -33.59
N GLN A 25 5.96 16.04 -34.15
CA GLN A 25 6.51 17.19 -33.44
C GLN A 25 5.53 17.77 -32.39
N ILE A 26 4.21 17.72 -32.62
CA ILE A 26 3.20 18.15 -31.64
C ILE A 26 3.10 17.15 -30.46
N ILE A 27 3.29 15.84 -30.69
CA ILE A 27 3.40 14.85 -29.61
C ILE A 27 4.64 15.11 -28.75
N SER A 28 5.76 15.54 -29.34
CA SER A 28 6.97 15.89 -28.58
C SER A 28 6.91 17.22 -27.81
N ALA A 29 5.93 18.08 -28.12
CA ALA A 29 5.77 19.41 -27.52
C ALA A 29 4.56 19.51 -26.59
N TYR A 30 3.84 18.41 -26.35
CA TYR A 30 2.96 18.31 -25.19
C TYR A 30 3.89 18.39 -23.97
N THR A 31 3.85 19.54 -23.30
CA THR A 31 4.57 19.83 -22.05
C THR A 31 4.64 18.56 -21.22
N ALA A 32 5.83 17.97 -21.09
CA ALA A 32 6.00 16.81 -20.25
C ALA A 32 5.47 17.21 -18.86
N PRO A 33 4.35 16.65 -18.38
CA PRO A 33 4.04 16.75 -16.96
C PRO A 33 5.31 16.29 -16.24
N SER A 34 5.67 16.95 -15.13
CA SER A 34 6.79 16.48 -14.30
C SER A 34 6.72 14.97 -14.22
N ALA A 35 7.72 14.29 -14.79
CA ALA A 35 7.58 12.87 -15.08
C ALA A 35 7.23 12.16 -13.78
N SER A 36 6.13 11.40 -13.77
CA SER A 36 5.66 10.68 -12.59
C SER A 36 6.83 9.92 -11.97
N LYS A 37 6.82 9.82 -10.63
CA LYS A 37 7.81 9.02 -9.88
C LYS A 37 7.96 7.60 -10.44
N TYR A 38 6.91 7.05 -11.05
CA TYR A 38 6.84 5.69 -11.59
C TYR A 38 6.90 5.62 -13.11
N SER A 39 7.34 6.68 -13.77
CA SER A 39 7.44 6.75 -15.24
C SER A 39 8.65 6.01 -15.80
N THR A 40 8.68 5.87 -17.13
CA THR A 40 9.81 5.28 -17.88
C THR A 40 11.13 6.03 -17.70
N SER A 41 11.08 7.28 -17.21
CA SER A 41 12.27 8.07 -16.89
C SER A 41 12.98 7.59 -15.62
N TYR A 42 12.24 6.91 -14.71
CA TYR A 42 12.77 6.40 -13.45
C TYR A 42 12.87 4.87 -13.43
N TYR A 43 11.95 4.16 -14.11
CA TYR A 43 11.93 2.70 -14.16
C TYR A 43 11.94 2.21 -15.62
N SER A 44 12.88 1.32 -15.96
CA SER A 44 13.06 0.80 -17.32
C SER A 44 11.93 -0.13 -17.76
N SER A 45 11.26 -0.77 -16.80
CA SER A 45 10.19 -1.74 -17.04
C SER A 45 8.91 -1.42 -16.26
N VAL A 46 7.76 -1.88 -16.77
CA VAL A 46 6.50 -1.84 -16.02
C VAL A 46 6.66 -2.59 -14.70
N TYR A 47 7.33 -3.74 -14.72
CA TYR A 47 7.50 -4.58 -13.54
C TYR A 47 8.22 -3.83 -12.41
N ASP A 48 9.32 -3.11 -12.71
CA ASP A 48 10.06 -2.38 -11.69
C ASP A 48 9.24 -1.22 -11.11
N ALA A 49 8.46 -0.54 -11.94
CA ALA A 49 7.53 0.50 -11.50
C ALA A 49 6.47 -0.06 -10.54
N VAL A 50 5.93 -1.25 -10.84
CA VAL A 50 4.97 -1.97 -9.98
C VAL A 50 5.60 -2.34 -8.64
N VAL A 51 6.80 -2.92 -8.65
CA VAL A 51 7.52 -3.31 -7.43
C VAL A 51 7.81 -2.09 -6.55
N ALA A 52 8.28 -0.99 -7.15
CA ALA A 52 8.55 0.24 -6.43
C ALA A 52 7.30 0.85 -5.78
N TYR A 53 6.16 0.82 -6.48
CA TYR A 53 4.89 1.29 -5.96
C TYR A 53 4.44 0.48 -4.75
N HIS A 54 4.39 -0.85 -4.87
CA HIS A 54 3.98 -1.71 -3.75
C HIS A 54 4.97 -1.65 -2.58
N SER A 55 6.27 -1.50 -2.84
CA SER A 55 7.26 -1.26 -1.78
C SER A 55 6.96 0.04 -1.03
N THR A 56 6.72 1.14 -1.75
CA THR A 56 6.40 2.44 -1.14
C THR A 56 5.14 2.36 -0.28
N LEU A 57 4.09 1.67 -0.76
CA LEU A 57 2.88 1.50 0.03
C LEU A 57 3.08 0.63 1.28
N ASN A 58 3.91 -0.41 1.18
CA ASN A 58 4.26 -1.22 2.34
C ASN A 58 5.02 -0.41 3.37
N ASP A 59 5.97 0.43 2.94
CA ASP A 59 6.72 1.30 3.84
C ASP A 59 5.78 2.28 4.56
N LEU A 60 4.90 2.99 3.82
CA LEU A 60 3.89 3.88 4.41
C LEU A 60 2.99 3.18 5.43
N MET A 61 2.53 1.97 5.11
CA MET A 61 1.67 1.19 5.99
C MET A 61 2.42 0.73 7.25
N ASN A 62 3.63 0.20 7.08
CA ASN A 62 4.45 -0.30 8.19
C ASN A 62 4.85 0.82 9.14
N ASP A 63 5.23 1.98 8.60
CA ASP A 63 5.55 3.17 9.40
C ASP A 63 4.34 3.59 10.25
N LYS A 64 3.14 3.61 9.66
CA LYS A 64 1.92 3.92 10.42
C LYS A 64 1.56 2.86 11.46
N ILE A 65 1.77 1.58 11.16
CA ILE A 65 1.60 0.51 12.15
C ILE A 65 2.57 0.68 13.32
N GLU A 66 3.84 1.01 13.06
CA GLU A 66 4.85 1.22 14.09
C GLU A 66 4.47 2.39 15.02
N ILE A 67 3.99 3.50 14.45
CA ILE A 67 3.48 4.64 15.23
C ILE A 67 2.25 4.20 16.03
N LEU A 68 1.32 3.48 15.42
CA LEU A 68 0.10 3.02 16.09
C LEU A 68 0.38 2.12 17.30
N ILE A 69 1.33 1.18 17.19
CA ILE A 69 1.64 0.25 18.30
C ILE A 69 2.50 0.86 19.40
N THR A 70 3.15 2.00 19.14
CA THR A 70 4.00 2.71 20.10
C THR A 70 3.32 3.93 20.72
N ALA A 71 2.18 4.35 20.17
CA ALA A 71 1.37 5.43 20.71
C ALA A 71 0.79 5.06 22.09
N ASP A 72 0.75 6.05 22.99
CA ASP A 72 0.07 5.90 24.27
C ASP A 72 -1.46 5.78 24.05
N GLU A 73 -2.19 5.13 24.95
CA GLU A 73 -3.64 4.92 24.78
C GLU A 73 -4.44 6.21 24.58
N GLU A 74 -3.98 7.33 25.17
CA GLU A 74 -4.59 8.65 25.00
C GLU A 74 -4.43 9.18 23.57
N ASP A 75 -3.34 8.82 22.88
CA ASP A 75 -3.04 9.22 21.51
C ASP A 75 -3.74 8.33 20.47
N LEU A 76 -4.23 7.15 20.87
CA LEU A 76 -5.02 6.27 19.98
C LEU A 76 -6.41 6.86 19.62
N LEU A 77 -6.84 7.90 20.34
CA LEU A 77 -8.10 8.59 20.14
C LEU A 77 -7.96 9.90 19.33
N PHE A 78 -6.76 10.20 18.81
CA PHE A 78 -6.48 11.49 18.18
C PHE A 78 -7.23 11.67 16.85
N ASP A 79 -8.04 12.73 16.79
CA ASP A 79 -8.70 13.25 15.58
C ASP A 79 -7.99 14.54 15.17
N SER A 80 -6.81 14.40 14.56
CA SER A 80 -6.14 15.55 13.94
C SER A 80 -6.78 15.80 12.57
N GLU A 81 -7.39 16.97 12.41
CA GLU A 81 -8.04 17.41 11.16
C GLU A 81 -7.06 17.55 9.98
N THR A 82 -5.74 17.58 10.24
CA THR A 82 -4.72 17.79 9.21
C THR A 82 -3.78 16.60 9.08
N CYS A 83 -3.56 16.15 7.85
CA CYS A 83 -2.62 15.09 7.51
C CYS A 83 -1.17 15.54 7.31
N ASP A 84 -0.87 16.78 7.69
CA ASP A 84 0.49 17.34 7.67
C ASP A 84 1.36 16.79 8.79
N ASP A 85 0.75 16.13 9.79
CA ASP A 85 1.45 15.50 10.90
C ASP A 85 1.83 14.05 10.55
N GLU A 86 3.13 13.78 10.52
CA GLU A 86 3.70 12.46 10.27
C GLU A 86 3.27 11.44 11.33
N PHE A 87 2.93 11.87 12.55
CA PHE A 87 2.45 11.03 13.64
C PHE A 87 0.93 10.79 13.63
N ASN A 88 0.20 11.38 12.67
CA ASN A 88 -1.24 11.16 12.57
C ASN A 88 -1.53 9.70 12.19
N ILE A 89 -2.09 8.95 13.14
CA ILE A 89 -2.43 7.53 12.99
C ILE A 89 -3.78 7.29 12.32
N SER A 90 -4.52 8.34 11.94
CA SER A 90 -5.85 8.18 11.36
C SER A 90 -5.80 7.41 10.04
N THR A 91 -6.74 6.48 9.89
CA THR A 91 -6.94 5.75 8.63
C THR A 91 -7.14 6.71 7.45
N TYR A 92 -7.76 7.87 7.68
CA TYR A 92 -7.94 8.91 6.67
C TYR A 92 -6.62 9.46 6.12
N CYS A 93 -5.66 9.83 6.99
CA CYS A 93 -4.38 10.39 6.54
C CYS A 93 -3.47 9.36 5.89
N LEU A 94 -3.53 8.11 6.33
CA LEU A 94 -2.89 7.00 5.63
C LEU A 94 -3.51 6.83 4.24
N ALA A 95 -4.85 6.81 4.13
CA ALA A 95 -5.54 6.71 2.85
C ALA A 95 -5.18 7.85 1.89
N GLU A 96 -5.13 9.09 2.37
CA GLU A 96 -4.74 10.25 1.55
C GLU A 96 -3.32 10.06 0.98
N SER A 97 -2.38 9.61 1.81
CA SER A 97 -0.99 9.38 1.40
C SER A 97 -0.87 8.25 0.37
N MET A 98 -1.55 7.13 0.60
CA MET A 98 -1.57 6.00 -0.33
C MET A 98 -2.25 6.34 -1.66
N VAL A 99 -3.30 7.18 -1.63
CA VAL A 99 -3.99 7.66 -2.84
C VAL A 99 -3.10 8.59 -3.66
N LYS A 100 -2.32 9.48 -3.03
CA LYS A 100 -1.32 10.31 -3.73
C LYS A 100 -0.32 9.43 -4.48
N GLU A 101 0.22 8.40 -3.83
CA GLU A 101 1.13 7.45 -4.47
C GLU A 101 0.43 6.66 -5.60
N TYR A 102 -0.84 6.28 -5.44
CA TYR A 102 -1.61 5.62 -6.50
C TYR A 102 -1.83 6.52 -7.72
N ILE A 103 -2.08 7.82 -7.54
CA ILE A 103 -2.23 8.78 -8.64
C ILE A 103 -0.92 8.89 -9.43
N GLU A 104 0.21 9.02 -8.74
CA GLU A 104 1.54 9.02 -9.36
C GLU A 104 1.79 7.71 -10.11
N PHE A 105 1.49 6.57 -9.49
CA PHE A 105 1.67 5.25 -10.09
C PHE A 105 0.83 5.07 -11.35
N LYS A 106 -0.45 5.45 -11.31
CA LYS A 106 -1.34 5.42 -12.46
C LYS A 106 -0.78 6.26 -13.61
N SER A 107 -0.32 7.47 -13.32
CA SER A 107 0.32 8.34 -14.32
C SER A 107 1.60 7.71 -14.89
N GLY A 108 2.39 7.03 -14.07
CA GLY A 108 3.56 6.26 -14.51
C GLY A 108 3.18 5.13 -15.46
N LEU A 109 2.18 4.32 -15.09
CA LEU A 109 1.67 3.25 -15.96
C LEU A 109 1.12 3.76 -17.29
N GLU A 110 0.47 4.93 -17.30
CA GLU A 110 0.03 5.59 -18.53
C GLU A 110 1.21 5.96 -19.43
N ASP A 111 2.31 6.48 -18.86
CA ASP A 111 3.56 6.73 -19.60
C ASP A 111 4.16 5.43 -20.16
N HIS A 112 4.26 4.37 -19.34
CA HIS A 112 4.71 3.07 -19.78
C HIS A 112 3.83 2.45 -20.88
N SER A 113 2.55 2.83 -20.97
CA SER A 113 1.61 2.35 -21.98
C SER A 113 1.84 2.97 -23.36
N LEU A 114 2.57 4.09 -23.44
CA LEU A 114 2.94 4.74 -24.71
C LEU A 114 3.94 3.91 -25.52
N TYR A 115 4.59 2.93 -24.89
CA TYR A 115 5.61 2.09 -25.49
C TYR A 115 5.13 0.64 -25.60
N ALA A 116 5.41 0.00 -26.74
CA ALA A 116 5.00 -1.39 -26.99
C ALA A 116 5.83 -2.42 -26.19
N ILE A 117 7.03 -2.05 -25.78
CA ILE A 117 8.02 -2.90 -25.09
C ILE A 117 8.77 -2.07 -24.05
N ASP A 118 9.36 -2.74 -23.06
CA ASP A 118 10.24 -2.11 -22.09
C ASP A 118 11.57 -1.69 -22.72
N ALA A 119 12.27 -0.75 -22.08
CA ALA A 119 13.55 -0.26 -22.58
C ALA A 119 14.58 -1.39 -22.72
N GLU A 120 14.52 -2.40 -21.84
CA GLU A 120 15.41 -3.56 -21.85
C GLU A 120 15.18 -4.49 -23.05
N ASP A 121 13.94 -4.58 -23.52
CA ASP A 121 13.54 -5.41 -24.66
C ASP A 121 13.92 -4.77 -26.01
N SER A 122 14.19 -3.47 -26.03
CA SER A 122 14.47 -2.69 -27.25
C SER A 122 15.74 -3.09 -28.00
N ASN A 123 16.65 -3.82 -27.34
CA ASN A 123 17.89 -4.31 -27.93
C ASN A 123 17.75 -5.63 -28.71
N SER A 124 16.55 -6.21 -28.75
CA SER A 124 16.29 -7.47 -29.47
C SER A 124 15.69 -7.24 -30.86
N GLU A 125 16.07 -8.04 -31.85
CA GLU A 125 15.45 -8.04 -33.18
C GLU A 125 14.02 -8.62 -33.08
N ILE A 126 13.06 -7.80 -32.66
CA ILE A 126 11.65 -8.19 -32.53
C ILE A 126 10.97 -8.06 -33.90
N LEU A 127 10.34 -9.13 -34.39
CA LEU A 127 9.52 -9.08 -35.59
C LEU A 127 8.28 -8.21 -35.36
N LEU A 128 7.85 -7.47 -36.40
CA LEU A 128 6.72 -6.53 -36.29
C LEU A 128 5.41 -7.19 -35.81
N VAL A 129 5.22 -8.48 -36.11
CA VAL A 129 4.05 -9.28 -35.68
C VAL A 129 4.11 -9.58 -34.18
N ASP A 130 5.31 -9.77 -33.62
CA ASP A 130 5.51 -10.04 -32.21
C ASP A 130 5.33 -8.76 -31.37
N MET A 131 5.60 -7.58 -31.96
CA MET A 131 5.38 -6.29 -31.30
C MET A 131 3.90 -6.04 -30.98
N SER A 132 2.97 -6.39 -31.89
CA SER A 132 1.54 -6.21 -31.60
C SER A 132 1.04 -7.12 -30.48
N ALA A 133 1.53 -8.36 -30.43
CA ALA A 133 1.16 -9.31 -29.37
C ALA A 133 1.75 -8.88 -28.01
N LYS A 134 3.01 -8.42 -28.00
CA LYS A 134 3.65 -7.87 -26.80
C LYS A 134 2.93 -6.62 -26.29
N ALA A 135 2.56 -5.69 -27.17
CA ALA A 135 1.83 -4.49 -26.80
C ALA A 135 0.45 -4.80 -26.21
N GLU A 136 -0.28 -5.77 -26.77
CA GLU A 136 -1.57 -6.20 -26.23
C GLU A 136 -1.42 -6.86 -24.85
N ALA A 137 -0.43 -7.76 -24.69
CA ALA A 137 -0.15 -8.39 -23.39
C ALA A 137 0.23 -7.36 -22.32
N ARG A 138 1.09 -6.38 -22.68
CA ARG A 138 1.49 -5.28 -21.81
C ARG A 138 0.28 -4.42 -21.39
N SER A 139 -0.56 -4.03 -22.34
CA SER A 139 -1.76 -3.25 -22.05
C SER A 139 -2.69 -3.98 -21.07
N ARG A 140 -2.86 -5.30 -21.25
CA ARG A 140 -3.63 -6.12 -20.30
C ARG A 140 -3.01 -6.15 -18.90
N ILE A 141 -1.69 -6.31 -18.81
CA ILE A 141 -0.97 -6.30 -17.52
C ILE A 141 -1.17 -4.95 -16.81
N ILE A 142 -1.00 -3.84 -17.53
CA ILE A 142 -1.19 -2.50 -16.98
C ILE A 142 -2.62 -2.31 -16.46
N SER A 143 -3.64 -2.72 -17.23
CA SER A 143 -5.03 -2.63 -16.78
C SER A 143 -5.35 -3.51 -15.58
N LEU A 144 -4.83 -4.74 -15.56
CA LEU A 144 -4.98 -5.64 -14.41
C LEU A 144 -4.31 -5.07 -13.17
N GLU A 145 -3.14 -4.46 -13.32
CA GLU A 145 -2.40 -3.88 -12.20
C GLU A 145 -3.12 -2.67 -11.61
N GLN A 146 -3.67 -1.79 -12.45
CA GLN A 146 -4.49 -0.67 -11.98
C GLN A 146 -5.71 -1.14 -11.18
N GLU A 147 -6.38 -2.20 -11.62
CA GLU A 147 -7.53 -2.77 -10.91
C GLU A 147 -7.11 -3.44 -9.58
N ASN A 148 -6.02 -4.20 -9.59
CA ASN A 148 -5.53 -4.90 -8.41
C ASN A 148 -4.99 -3.94 -7.35
N ALA A 149 -4.27 -2.89 -7.76
CA ALA A 149 -3.71 -1.88 -6.87
C ALA A 149 -4.81 -1.21 -6.02
N ILE A 150 -5.93 -0.82 -6.63
CA ILE A 150 -7.08 -0.25 -5.89
C ILE A 150 -7.63 -1.25 -4.87
N LYS A 151 -7.86 -2.50 -5.29
CA LYS A 151 -8.41 -3.53 -4.40
C LYS A 151 -7.49 -3.80 -3.21
N ILE A 152 -6.18 -3.89 -3.46
CA ILE A 152 -5.18 -4.10 -2.40
C ILE A 152 -5.17 -2.91 -1.45
N LEU A 153 -5.21 -1.68 -1.97
CA LEU A 153 -5.30 -0.47 -1.16
C LEU A 153 -6.53 -0.49 -0.24
N ASP A 154 -7.71 -0.81 -0.79
CA ASP A 154 -8.96 -0.90 0.00
C ASP A 154 -8.87 -1.98 1.09
N MET A 155 -8.33 -3.16 0.76
CA MET A 155 -8.14 -4.25 1.73
C MET A 155 -7.14 -3.89 2.83
N SER A 156 -6.03 -3.24 2.47
CA SER A 156 -5.00 -2.81 3.42
C SER A 156 -5.53 -1.74 4.36
N LEU A 157 -6.28 -0.75 3.86
CA LEU A 157 -6.90 0.28 4.70
C LEU A 157 -7.97 -0.31 5.63
N ALA A 158 -8.76 -1.27 5.16
CA ALA A 158 -9.71 -1.98 6.01
C ALA A 158 -9.00 -2.74 7.15
N ALA A 159 -7.92 -3.45 6.84
CA ALA A 159 -7.12 -4.14 7.83
C ALA A 159 -6.46 -3.17 8.84
N TYR A 160 -5.97 -2.02 8.38
CA TYR A 160 -5.42 -0.98 9.25
C TYR A 160 -6.48 -0.45 10.22
N ASN A 161 -7.68 -0.15 9.72
CA ASN A 161 -8.78 0.34 10.54
C ASN A 161 -9.23 -0.69 11.57
N GLU A 162 -9.28 -1.97 11.19
CA GLU A 162 -9.54 -3.06 12.15
C GLU A 162 -8.48 -3.14 13.23
N LEU A 163 -7.19 -3.00 12.88
CA LEU A 163 -6.10 -2.95 13.84
C LEU A 163 -6.24 -1.75 14.80
N GLN A 164 -6.55 -0.57 14.27
CA GLN A 164 -6.74 0.65 15.06
C GLN A 164 -7.85 0.48 16.11
N ILE A 165 -8.93 -0.22 15.77
CA ILE A 165 -10.04 -0.51 16.70
C ILE A 165 -9.67 -1.64 17.67
N ALA A 166 -8.96 -2.66 17.21
CA ALA A 166 -8.62 -3.85 18.00
C ALA A 166 -7.52 -3.59 19.04
N LEU A 167 -6.57 -2.70 18.75
CA LEU A 167 -5.40 -2.46 19.59
C LEU A 167 -5.75 -1.96 21.01
N PRO A 168 -6.60 -0.93 21.20
CA PRO A 168 -7.00 -0.51 22.55
C PRO A 168 -7.68 -1.64 23.35
N MET A 169 -8.52 -2.44 22.68
CA MET A 169 -9.16 -3.59 23.33
C MET A 169 -8.12 -4.65 23.73
N HIS A 170 -7.13 -4.90 22.88
CA HIS A 170 -6.04 -5.83 23.16
C HIS A 170 -5.26 -5.40 24.40
N ASN A 171 -4.89 -4.12 24.50
CA ASN A 171 -4.17 -3.56 25.64
C ASN A 171 -4.99 -3.69 26.93
N SER A 172 -6.28 -3.34 26.90
CA SER A 172 -7.18 -3.56 28.04
C SER A 172 -7.29 -5.02 28.49
N TYR A 173 -7.22 -5.98 27.54
CA TYR A 173 -7.20 -7.40 27.89
C TYR A 173 -5.87 -7.82 28.54
N LEU A 174 -4.74 -7.28 28.10
CA LEU A 174 -3.45 -7.53 28.74
C LEU A 174 -3.44 -7.05 30.19
N ASP A 175 -3.94 -5.83 30.44
CA ASP A 175 -4.06 -5.29 31.80
C ASP A 175 -4.94 -6.18 32.69
N THR A 176 -6.08 -6.63 32.16
CA THR A 176 -6.99 -7.52 32.89
C THR A 176 -6.32 -8.86 33.20
N LEU A 177 -5.55 -9.41 32.26
CA LEU A 177 -4.82 -10.66 32.45
C LEU A 177 -3.74 -10.53 33.52
N ASP A 178 -3.04 -9.40 33.59
CA ASP A 178 -2.03 -9.18 34.62
C ASP A 178 -2.67 -9.06 36.00
N VAL A 179 -3.80 -8.35 36.14
CA VAL A 179 -4.58 -8.34 37.40
C VAL A 179 -5.01 -9.74 37.81
N LEU A 180 -5.43 -10.58 36.87
CA LEU A 180 -5.83 -11.97 37.17
C LEU A 180 -4.65 -12.84 37.60
N LYS A 181 -3.45 -12.62 37.06
CA LYS A 181 -2.23 -13.33 37.50
C LYS A 181 -1.83 -12.91 38.91
N ASP A 182 -1.89 -11.61 39.20
CA ASP A 182 -1.60 -11.10 40.53
C ASP A 182 -2.57 -11.70 41.55
N TYR A 183 -3.87 -11.75 41.21
CA TYR A 183 -4.89 -12.38 42.04
C TYR A 183 -4.65 -13.89 42.26
N ASP A 184 -4.24 -14.64 41.24
CA ASP A 184 -3.89 -16.06 41.38
C ASP A 184 -2.68 -16.25 42.31
N SER A 185 -1.67 -15.38 42.20
CA SER A 185 -0.51 -15.39 43.10
C SER A 185 -0.92 -15.10 44.55
N GLU A 186 -1.74 -14.07 44.78
CA GLU A 186 -2.24 -13.74 46.13
C GLU A 186 -3.10 -14.87 46.72
N LEU A 187 -3.86 -15.59 45.89
CA LEU A 187 -4.63 -16.75 46.33
C LEU A 187 -3.75 -17.94 46.70
N ILE A 188 -2.62 -18.14 46.01
CA ILE A 188 -1.63 -19.16 46.36
C ILE A 188 -1.02 -18.83 47.72
N ASP A 189 -0.58 -17.58 47.91
CA ASP A 189 0.01 -17.12 49.18
C ASP A 189 -0.99 -17.29 50.34
N LEU A 190 -2.24 -16.86 50.15
CA LEU A 190 -3.30 -17.05 51.15
C LEU A 190 -3.54 -18.53 51.48
N ARG A 191 -3.48 -19.41 50.48
CA ARG A 191 -3.65 -20.84 50.69
C ARG A 191 -2.50 -21.44 51.48
N GLU A 192 -1.27 -21.00 51.24
CA GLU A 192 -0.10 -21.41 52.01
C GLU A 192 -0.22 -20.98 53.47
N ASP A 193 -0.61 -19.73 53.72
CA ASP A 193 -0.86 -19.19 55.07
C ASP A 193 -1.95 -19.98 55.81
N VAL A 194 -3.08 -20.27 55.15
CA VAL A 194 -4.19 -21.04 55.76
C VAL A 194 -3.77 -22.48 56.03
N ALA A 195 -2.98 -23.10 55.15
CA ALA A 195 -2.47 -24.45 55.36
C ALA A 195 -1.51 -24.52 56.56
N GLU A 196 -0.72 -23.48 56.81
CA GLU A 196 0.10 -23.35 58.02
C GLU A 196 -0.78 -23.27 59.28
N TRP A 197 -1.86 -22.48 59.23
CA TRP A 197 -2.77 -22.36 60.37
C TRP A 197 -3.51 -23.65 60.70
N GLU A 198 -3.95 -24.42 59.70
CA GLU A 198 -4.59 -25.73 59.96
C GLU A 198 -3.65 -26.68 60.73
N ALA A 199 -2.34 -26.62 60.49
CA ALA A 199 -1.37 -27.43 61.25
C ALA A 199 -1.35 -27.05 62.75
N ASP A 200 -1.51 -25.77 63.08
CA ASP A 200 -1.56 -25.27 64.46
C ASP A 200 -2.89 -25.58 65.17
N PHE A 201 -4.03 -25.60 64.43
CA PHE A 201 -5.35 -25.84 65.02
C PHE A 201 -5.76 -27.32 65.08
N ILE A 202 -5.14 -28.21 64.30
CA ILE A 202 -5.40 -29.66 64.35
C ILE A 202 -4.85 -30.29 65.66
N ASP A 203 -3.90 -29.63 66.34
CA ASP A 203 -3.33 -30.11 67.61
C ASP A 203 -3.85 -29.36 68.86
N VAL A 204 -5.09 -28.86 68.85
CA VAL A 204 -5.78 -28.40 70.08
C VAL A 204 -6.39 -29.60 70.85
N SER A 205 -5.99 -30.84 70.53
CA SER A 205 -6.34 -32.03 71.30
C SER A 205 -5.43 -32.28 72.50
N THR A 206 -4.46 -31.39 72.79
CA THR A 206 -3.69 -31.44 74.04
C THR A 206 -4.63 -31.25 75.23
N THR A 207 -4.99 -32.36 75.87
CA THR A 207 -5.86 -32.50 77.03
C THR A 207 -5.27 -31.94 78.35
N ASP A 208 -4.27 -31.06 78.30
CA ASP A 208 -3.67 -30.45 79.48
C ASP A 208 -3.91 -28.93 79.51
N CYS A 209 -4.94 -28.52 80.25
CA CYS A 209 -4.99 -27.17 80.79
C CYS A 209 -4.02 -27.08 81.98
N LYS A 210 -3.03 -26.20 81.91
CA LYS A 210 -2.26 -25.72 83.07
C LYS A 210 -2.76 -24.36 83.53
#